data_AF-A0A3D1MBW4-F1
#
_entry.id   AF-A0A3D1MBW4-F1
#
_cell.length_a   1.000
_cell.length_b   1.000
_cell.length_c   1.000
_cell.angle_alpha   90.00
_cell.angle_beta   90.00
_cell.angle_gamma   90.00
#
_symmetry.space_group_name_H-M   'P 1'
#
loop_
_entity.id
_entity.type
_entity.pdbx_description
1 polymer ?
#
loop_
_entity_poly.entity_id
_entity_poly.type
_entity_poly.pdbx_seq_one_letter_code
_entity_poly.pdbx_strand_id
1 'polypeptide(L)'
;MQRQPLHILPRLFKVLSIFLLLTVQLQGATILIPMDEDQNDHLKAYGITYWALAQGYTGDWLLNYRGGSFAFPDNQSLQLECRIRGVDFEVVSTASYDNILREIASPSVNAEKVKLEKAPRVAVYSPKSKKPWDDAVTLVLTYAEIPYDVLYDDEILDERLLLYDWLHLHHEDFTGQYGRFYASYR
;
A
#
# COMPACT_ATOMS: atom_id res chain seq x y z
N MET A 1 65.85 -11.70 -33.67
CA MET A 1 64.92 -10.67 -33.17
C MET A 1 63.48 -11.12 -33.49
N GLN A 2 62.92 -12.02 -32.68
CA GLN A 2 61.57 -12.55 -32.88
C GLN A 2 60.57 -11.78 -32.02
N ARG A 3 59.61 -11.09 -32.66
CA ARG A 3 58.52 -10.41 -31.97
C ARG A 3 57.50 -11.47 -31.54
N GLN A 4 57.27 -11.61 -30.23
CA GLN A 4 56.22 -12.49 -29.73
C GLN A 4 54.84 -11.92 -30.11
N PRO A 5 53.93 -12.71 -30.70
CA PRO A 5 52.61 -12.24 -31.09
C PRO A 5 51.75 -11.90 -29.86
N LEU A 6 51.06 -10.77 -29.94
CA LEU A 6 50.21 -10.18 -28.91
C LEU A 6 48.92 -11.02 -28.70
N HIS A 7 49.03 -12.26 -28.19
CA HIS A 7 47.89 -13.16 -27.92
C HIS A 7 47.02 -12.72 -26.72
N ILE A 8 47.41 -11.66 -26.02
CA ILE A 8 46.71 -11.13 -24.85
C ILE A 8 45.45 -10.35 -25.27
N LEU A 9 45.51 -9.65 -26.41
CA LEU A 9 44.42 -8.80 -26.92
C LEU A 9 43.12 -9.56 -27.24
N PRO A 10 43.13 -10.72 -27.95
CA PRO A 10 41.90 -11.48 -28.23
C PRO A 10 41.33 -12.18 -26.99
N ARG A 11 42.15 -12.46 -25.97
CA ARG A 11 41.68 -12.99 -24.68
C ARG A 11 40.99 -11.91 -23.85
N LEU A 12 41.55 -10.70 -23.83
CA LEU A 12 40.95 -9.55 -23.17
C LEU A 12 39.61 -9.16 -23.83
N PHE A 13 39.53 -9.20 -25.17
CA PHE A 13 38.30 -8.94 -25.92
C PHE A 13 37.20 -9.96 -25.59
N LYS A 14 37.54 -11.25 -25.47
CA LYS A 14 36.60 -12.31 -25.05
C LYS A 14 36.09 -12.11 -23.63
N VAL A 15 36.96 -11.75 -22.67
CA VAL A 15 36.54 -11.49 -21.28
C VAL A 15 35.64 -10.26 -21.19
N LEU A 16 35.95 -9.20 -21.95
CA LEU A 16 35.12 -7.99 -22.02
C LEU A 16 33.75 -8.28 -22.66
N SER A 17 33.69 -9.09 -23.71
CA SER A 17 32.42 -9.52 -24.32
C SER A 17 31.58 -10.39 -23.38
N ILE A 18 32.20 -11.26 -22.58
CA ILE A 18 31.51 -12.06 -21.55
C ILE A 18 30.98 -11.16 -20.43
N PHE A 19 31.74 -10.16 -20.00
CA PHE A 19 31.30 -9.19 -18.99
C PHE A 19 30.15 -8.32 -19.50
N LEU A 20 30.17 -7.91 -20.78
CA LEU A 20 29.10 -7.14 -21.43
C LEU A 20 27.82 -7.97 -21.68
N LEU A 21 27.93 -9.29 -21.83
CA LEU A 21 26.79 -10.21 -21.88
C LEU A 21 26.25 -10.57 -20.49
N LEU A 22 26.96 -10.26 -19.40
CA LEU A 22 26.52 -10.46 -18.02
C LEU A 22 25.78 -9.24 -17.45
N THR A 23 25.82 -8.09 -18.13
CA THR A 23 24.97 -6.93 -17.81
C THR A 23 23.55 -7.08 -18.37
N VAL A 24 23.07 -8.30 -18.61
CA VAL A 24 21.66 -8.55 -18.94
C VAL A 24 20.85 -7.89 -17.84
N GLN A 25 20.09 -6.90 -18.25
CA GLN A 25 19.40 -5.96 -17.38
C GLN A 25 18.55 -6.77 -16.40
N LEU A 26 18.78 -6.61 -15.10
CA LEU A 26 17.75 -6.89 -14.12
C LEU A 26 16.58 -5.96 -14.47
N GLN A 27 15.62 -6.48 -15.22
CA GLN A 27 14.39 -5.77 -15.46
C GLN A 27 13.64 -5.72 -14.13
N GLY A 28 13.38 -4.50 -13.66
CA GLY A 28 12.48 -4.32 -12.54
C GLY A 28 11.11 -4.90 -12.90
N ALA A 29 10.49 -5.56 -11.94
CA ALA A 29 9.09 -5.92 -12.01
C ALA A 29 8.34 -5.15 -10.92
N THR A 30 7.06 -4.92 -11.16
CA THR A 30 6.16 -4.28 -10.22
C THR A 30 5.04 -5.27 -9.90
N ILE A 31 4.75 -5.44 -8.62
CA ILE A 31 3.53 -6.10 -8.18
C ILE A 31 2.42 -5.06 -8.25
N LEU A 32 1.40 -5.33 -9.06
CA LEU A 32 0.16 -4.58 -9.12
C LEU A 32 -0.92 -5.36 -8.37
N ILE A 33 -1.51 -4.76 -7.34
CA ILE A 33 -2.65 -5.29 -6.60
C ILE A 33 -3.89 -4.57 -7.15
N PRO A 34 -4.69 -5.23 -8.01
CA PRO A 34 -5.89 -4.63 -8.56
C PRO A 34 -6.95 -4.41 -7.46
N MET A 35 -7.76 -3.38 -7.64
CA MET A 35 -8.85 -3.02 -6.72
C MET A 35 -10.20 -2.90 -7.46
N ASP A 36 -10.27 -3.36 -8.71
CA ASP A 36 -11.50 -3.48 -9.48
C ASP A 36 -12.20 -4.82 -9.20
N GLU A 37 -13.23 -5.15 -9.99
CA GLU A 37 -14.09 -6.33 -9.78
C GLU A 37 -13.35 -7.68 -9.87
N ASP A 38 -12.14 -7.70 -10.44
CA ASP A 38 -11.33 -8.92 -10.57
C ASP A 38 -10.64 -9.31 -9.26
N GLN A 39 -10.64 -8.44 -8.23
CA GLN A 39 -10.00 -8.71 -6.94
C GLN A 39 -10.90 -9.54 -6.02
N ASN A 40 -10.38 -10.68 -5.57
CA ASN A 40 -11.07 -11.62 -4.68
C ASN A 40 -11.37 -11.04 -3.28
N ASP A 41 -10.48 -10.21 -2.72
CA ASP A 41 -10.70 -9.58 -1.42
C ASP A 41 -10.06 -8.19 -1.31
N HIS A 42 -10.85 -7.15 -1.58
CA HIS A 42 -10.41 -5.75 -1.48
C HIS A 42 -10.05 -5.34 -0.05
N LEU A 43 -10.74 -5.86 0.96
CA LEU A 43 -10.48 -5.46 2.35
C LEU A 43 -9.12 -6.01 2.81
N LYS A 44 -8.82 -7.26 2.48
CA LYS A 44 -7.50 -7.84 2.69
C LYS A 44 -6.43 -7.15 1.84
N ALA A 45 -6.75 -6.67 0.64
CA ALA A 45 -5.80 -5.92 -0.18
C ALA A 45 -5.33 -4.62 0.50
N TYR A 46 -6.23 -3.86 1.15
CA TYR A 46 -5.82 -2.74 2.00
C TYR A 46 -4.91 -3.19 3.15
N GLY A 47 -5.20 -4.34 3.76
CA GLY A 47 -4.37 -4.98 4.77
C GLY A 47 -2.95 -5.31 4.29
N ILE A 48 -2.83 -5.89 3.10
CA ILE A 48 -1.54 -6.17 2.44
C ILE A 48 -0.77 -4.89 2.19
N THR A 49 -1.42 -3.85 1.66
CA THR A 49 -0.81 -2.55 1.43
C THR A 49 -0.27 -1.95 2.73
N TYR A 50 -1.08 -1.98 3.81
CA TYR A 50 -0.64 -1.55 5.13
C TYR A 50 0.57 -2.35 5.63
N TRP A 51 0.48 -3.68 5.56
CA TRP A 51 1.54 -4.58 5.99
C TRP A 51 2.84 -4.31 5.24
N ALA A 52 2.77 -4.10 3.92
CA ALA A 52 3.93 -3.81 3.09
C ALA A 52 4.62 -2.52 3.54
N LEU A 53 3.87 -1.45 3.78
CA LEU A 53 4.39 -0.19 4.30
C LEU A 53 4.97 -0.35 5.71
N ALA A 54 4.39 -1.19 6.55
CA ALA A 54 4.90 -1.49 7.90
C ALA A 54 6.23 -2.26 7.86
N GLN A 55 6.47 -3.06 6.81
CA GLN A 55 7.77 -3.69 6.55
C GLN A 55 8.81 -2.70 5.97
N GLY A 56 8.44 -1.43 5.76
CA GLY A 56 9.31 -0.42 5.18
C GLY A 56 9.37 -0.43 3.65
N TYR A 57 8.49 -1.18 2.98
CA TYR A 57 8.32 -1.00 1.54
C TYR A 57 7.69 0.35 1.24
N THR A 58 7.96 0.87 0.06
CA THR A 58 7.25 2.04 -0.48
C THR A 58 6.53 1.63 -1.75
N GLY A 59 5.35 2.21 -1.96
CA GLY A 59 4.48 1.86 -3.07
C GLY A 59 3.85 3.09 -3.69
N ASP A 60 3.00 2.88 -4.68
CA ASP A 60 2.20 3.89 -5.32
C ASP A 60 0.72 3.48 -5.20
N TRP A 61 -0.14 4.44 -4.85
CA TRP A 61 -1.59 4.30 -4.95
C TRP A 61 -2.06 4.96 -6.24
N LEU A 62 -2.66 4.16 -7.12
CA LEU A 62 -3.11 4.57 -8.44
C LEU A 62 -4.59 4.93 -8.39
N LEU A 63 -4.89 6.14 -7.93
CA LEU A 63 -6.25 6.67 -7.77
C LEU A 63 -7.01 6.59 -9.09
N ASN A 64 -8.22 6.03 -9.03
CA ASN A 64 -9.13 5.81 -10.16
C ASN A 64 -8.58 4.95 -11.32
N TYR A 65 -7.41 4.33 -11.15
CA TYR A 65 -6.94 3.28 -12.05
C TYR A 65 -7.30 1.92 -11.46
N ARG A 66 -8.08 1.12 -12.20
CA ARG A 66 -8.53 -0.23 -11.79
C ARG A 66 -8.99 -0.27 -10.32
N GLY A 67 -9.99 0.56 -10.00
CA GLY A 67 -10.59 0.65 -8.67
C GLY A 67 -9.71 1.30 -7.59
N GLY A 68 -8.57 1.92 -7.94
CA GLY A 68 -7.64 2.47 -6.95
C GLY A 68 -6.51 1.51 -6.61
N SER A 69 -5.92 0.88 -7.62
CA SER A 69 -4.90 -0.18 -7.46
C SER A 69 -3.67 0.27 -6.68
N PHE A 70 -2.98 -0.69 -6.05
CA PHE A 70 -1.70 -0.46 -5.40
C PHE A 70 -0.56 -1.08 -6.21
N ALA A 71 0.58 -0.40 -6.25
CA ALA A 71 1.76 -0.88 -6.95
C ALA A 71 2.98 -0.85 -6.03
N PHE A 72 3.75 -1.93 -6.02
CA PHE A 72 4.97 -2.06 -5.23
C PHE A 72 6.09 -2.67 -6.08
N PRO A 73 7.37 -2.35 -5.81
CA PRO A 73 8.48 -3.10 -6.39
C PRO A 73 8.31 -4.60 -6.13
N ASP A 74 8.63 -5.42 -7.13
CA ASP A 74 8.47 -6.87 -7.00
C ASP A 74 9.33 -7.44 -5.87
N ASN A 75 8.68 -8.22 -5.01
CA ASN A 75 9.28 -8.83 -3.84
C ASN A 75 8.58 -10.14 -3.49
N GLN A 76 9.36 -11.23 -3.35
CA GLN A 76 8.82 -12.56 -3.08
C GLN A 76 8.03 -12.65 -1.77
N SER A 77 8.43 -11.91 -0.74
CA SER A 77 7.72 -11.86 0.55
C SER A 77 6.35 -11.20 0.40
N LEU A 78 6.25 -10.13 -0.40
CA LEU A 78 4.96 -9.48 -0.66
C LEU A 78 4.04 -10.40 -1.47
N GLN A 79 4.56 -11.03 -2.53
CA GLN A 79 3.78 -12.01 -3.30
C GLN A 79 3.28 -13.16 -2.42
N LEU A 80 4.13 -13.67 -1.53
CA LEU A 80 3.76 -14.74 -0.61
C LEU A 80 2.65 -14.29 0.33
N GLU A 81 2.77 -13.09 0.89
CA GLU A 81 1.75 -12.53 1.78
C GLU A 81 0.41 -12.36 1.08
N CYS A 82 0.40 -11.84 -0.17
CA CYS A 82 -0.82 -11.77 -0.99
C CYS A 82 -1.47 -13.15 -1.13
N ARG A 83 -0.70 -14.19 -1.48
CA ARG A 83 -1.22 -15.56 -1.64
C ARG A 83 -1.77 -16.11 -0.32
N ILE A 84 -1.08 -15.89 0.79
CA ILE A 84 -1.51 -16.35 2.13
C ILE A 84 -2.84 -15.73 2.53
N ARG A 85 -3.02 -14.44 2.22
CA ARG A 85 -4.24 -13.68 2.57
C ARG A 85 -5.33 -13.70 1.50
N GLY A 86 -5.14 -14.45 0.41
CA GLY A 86 -6.13 -14.59 -0.67
C GLY A 86 -6.34 -13.32 -1.50
N VAL A 87 -5.32 -12.47 -1.60
CA VAL A 87 -5.34 -11.23 -2.40
C VAL A 87 -4.71 -11.48 -3.76
N ASP A 88 -5.41 -11.11 -4.82
CA ASP A 88 -4.88 -11.21 -6.18
C ASP A 88 -3.85 -10.14 -6.46
N PHE A 89 -2.86 -10.48 -7.26
CA PHE A 89 -1.85 -9.57 -7.74
C PHE A 89 -1.30 -10.00 -9.10
N GLU A 90 -0.76 -9.04 -9.83
CA GLU A 90 -0.11 -9.23 -11.12
C GLU A 90 1.35 -8.80 -11.02
N VAL A 91 2.25 -9.57 -11.63
CA VAL A 91 3.65 -9.15 -11.80
C VAL A 91 3.77 -8.55 -13.19
N VAL A 92 3.94 -7.23 -13.26
CA VAL A 92 4.05 -6.49 -14.52
C VAL A 92 5.47 -6.05 -14.77
N SER A 93 5.86 -6.00 -16.05
CA SER A 93 7.18 -5.48 -16.44
C SER A 93 7.29 -3.98 -16.16
N THR A 94 8.52 -3.47 -16.02
CA THR A 94 8.77 -2.01 -15.93
C THR A 94 8.08 -1.26 -17.07
N ALA A 95 8.19 -1.76 -18.31
CA ALA A 95 7.58 -1.11 -19.48
C ALA A 95 6.04 -1.09 -19.41
N SER A 96 5.43 -2.17 -18.91
CA SER A 96 3.98 -2.21 -18.68
C SER A 96 3.57 -1.21 -17.60
N TYR A 97 4.32 -1.12 -16.50
CA TYR A 97 4.04 -0.15 -15.45
C TYR A 97 4.19 1.30 -15.93
N ASP A 98 5.22 1.60 -16.71
CA ASP A 98 5.39 2.92 -17.32
C ASP A 98 4.24 3.30 -18.26
N ASN A 99 3.64 2.32 -18.94
CA ASN A 99 2.44 2.56 -19.76
C ASN A 99 1.24 2.96 -18.89
N ILE A 100 1.04 2.26 -17.77
CA ILE A 100 -0.01 2.58 -16.79
C ILE A 100 0.17 4.00 -16.26
N LEU A 101 1.41 4.37 -15.89
CA LEU A 101 1.70 5.71 -15.40
C LEU A 101 1.45 6.79 -16.45
N ARG A 102 1.72 6.51 -17.73
CA ARG A 102 1.41 7.43 -18.84
C ARG A 102 -0.09 7.59 -19.07
N GLU A 103 -0.86 6.53 -18.90
CA GLU A 103 -2.33 6.60 -18.96
C GLU A 103 -2.88 7.46 -17.82
N ILE A 104 -2.43 7.22 -16.60
CA ILE A 104 -2.82 7.99 -15.40
C ILE A 104 -2.47 9.48 -15.55
N ALA A 105 -1.31 9.79 -16.15
CA ALA A 105 -0.86 11.17 -16.35
C ALA A 105 -1.59 11.90 -17.50
N SER A 106 -2.46 11.22 -18.25
CA SER A 106 -3.19 11.84 -19.36
C SER A 106 -4.17 12.91 -18.84
N PRO A 107 -4.15 14.15 -19.37
CA PRO A 107 -5.07 15.21 -18.94
C PRO A 107 -6.56 14.90 -19.18
N SER A 108 -6.86 13.90 -20.02
CA SER A 108 -8.22 13.44 -20.29
C SER A 108 -8.73 12.38 -19.31
N VAL A 109 -7.89 11.89 -18.41
CA VAL A 109 -8.22 10.84 -17.44
C VAL A 109 -8.23 11.45 -16.04
N ASN A 110 -9.30 11.21 -15.29
CA ASN A 110 -9.38 11.64 -13.89
C ASN A 110 -8.73 10.60 -12.97
N ALA A 111 -7.41 10.43 -13.09
CA ALA A 111 -6.61 9.50 -12.29
C ALA A 111 -5.36 10.20 -11.74
N GLU A 112 -4.82 9.67 -10.65
CA GLU A 112 -3.63 10.26 -10.02
C GLU A 112 -2.77 9.18 -9.37
N LYS A 113 -1.46 9.40 -9.34
CA LYS A 113 -0.51 8.56 -8.62
C LYS A 113 -0.11 9.25 -7.32
N VAL A 114 -0.45 8.64 -6.19
CA VAL A 114 -0.03 9.09 -4.86
C VAL A 114 1.07 8.17 -4.33
N LYS A 115 2.17 8.75 -3.81
CA LYS A 115 3.26 7.97 -3.22
C LYS A 115 2.89 7.49 -1.82
N LEU A 116 3.14 6.21 -1.51
CA LEU A 116 2.97 5.63 -0.19
C LEU A 116 4.34 5.32 0.42
N GLU A 117 4.65 5.95 1.56
CA GLU A 117 5.99 5.90 2.16
C GLU A 117 6.06 5.15 3.50
N LYS A 118 5.03 5.25 4.33
CA LYS A 118 4.99 4.63 5.66
C LYS A 118 3.59 4.17 6.03
N ALA A 119 3.49 3.15 6.87
CA ALA A 119 2.22 2.73 7.45
C ALA A 119 1.77 3.77 8.48
N PRO A 120 0.53 4.28 8.41
CA PRO A 120 0.02 5.25 9.37
C PRO A 120 -0.29 4.59 10.72
N ARG A 121 -0.11 5.33 11.80
CA ARG A 121 -0.71 5.00 13.10
C ARG A 121 -2.17 5.42 13.09
N VAL A 122 -3.09 4.46 13.23
CA VAL A 122 -4.54 4.68 13.11
C VAL A 122 -5.19 4.68 14.49
N ALA A 123 -6.04 5.67 14.75
CA ALA A 123 -6.93 5.69 15.90
C ALA A 123 -8.40 5.72 15.45
N VAL A 124 -9.26 5.12 16.26
CA VAL A 124 -10.72 5.22 16.14
C VAL A 124 -11.25 5.87 17.41
N TYR A 125 -11.94 7.00 17.27
CA TYR A 125 -12.65 7.59 18.39
C TYR A 125 -13.93 6.79 18.66
N SER A 126 -14.04 6.19 19.83
CA SER A 126 -15.21 5.37 20.17
C SER A 126 -15.38 5.20 21.68
N PRO A 127 -16.61 5.27 22.23
CA PRO A 127 -16.85 4.95 23.63
C PRO A 127 -16.39 3.54 23.97
N LYS A 128 -15.69 3.37 25.09
CA LYS A 128 -15.19 2.05 25.55
C LYS A 128 -16.31 1.02 25.81
N SER A 129 -17.55 1.47 25.95
CA SER A 129 -18.74 0.62 26.13
C SER A 129 -19.36 0.12 24.82
N LYS A 130 -18.95 0.62 23.66
CA LYS A 130 -19.48 0.22 22.35
C LYS A 130 -19.03 -1.21 22.02
N LYS A 131 -19.94 -2.05 21.53
CA LYS A 131 -19.58 -3.43 21.21
C LYS A 131 -18.86 -3.49 19.87
N PRO A 132 -17.91 -4.43 19.65
CA PRO A 132 -17.10 -4.47 18.44
C PRO A 132 -17.89 -4.57 17.13
N TRP A 133 -19.07 -5.20 17.14
CA TRP A 133 -19.91 -5.32 15.94
C TRP A 133 -20.79 -4.10 15.66
N ASP A 134 -20.85 -3.14 16.60
CA ASP A 134 -21.61 -1.90 16.43
C ASP A 134 -20.82 -0.84 15.64
N ASP A 135 -19.57 -1.15 15.24
CA ASP A 135 -18.70 -0.25 14.48
C ASP A 135 -18.07 -0.95 13.27
N ALA A 136 -18.67 -0.69 12.10
CA ALA A 136 -18.24 -1.27 10.83
C ALA A 136 -16.77 -0.95 10.50
N VAL A 137 -16.24 0.20 10.91
CA VAL A 137 -14.85 0.56 10.63
C VAL A 137 -13.90 -0.32 11.42
N THR A 138 -14.17 -0.52 12.72
CA THR A 138 -13.34 -1.43 13.54
C THR A 138 -13.43 -2.87 13.05
N LEU A 139 -14.61 -3.33 12.59
CA LEU A 139 -14.76 -4.64 11.98
C LEU A 139 -13.91 -4.78 10.71
N VAL A 140 -13.96 -3.78 9.82
CA VAL A 140 -13.18 -3.80 8.57
C VAL A 140 -11.68 -3.72 8.84
N LEU A 141 -11.23 -2.84 9.74
CA LEU A 141 -9.81 -2.76 10.12
C LEU A 141 -9.32 -4.07 10.72
N THR A 142 -10.11 -4.68 11.59
CA THR A 142 -9.82 -6.00 12.17
C THR A 142 -9.74 -7.08 11.09
N TYR A 143 -10.73 -7.11 10.18
CA TYR A 143 -10.75 -8.07 9.07
C TYR A 143 -9.55 -7.88 8.14
N ALA A 144 -9.19 -6.64 7.81
CA ALA A 144 -8.02 -6.30 7.02
C ALA A 144 -6.69 -6.51 7.77
N GLU A 145 -6.73 -6.83 9.07
CA GLU A 145 -5.55 -6.95 9.93
C GLU A 145 -4.73 -5.65 10.00
N ILE A 146 -5.40 -4.50 9.95
CA ILE A 146 -4.79 -3.18 10.14
C ILE A 146 -4.89 -2.83 11.63
N PRO A 147 -3.76 -2.66 12.34
CA PRO A 147 -3.78 -2.30 13.75
C PRO A 147 -4.31 -0.87 13.94
N TYR A 148 -5.14 -0.71 14.97
CA TYR A 148 -5.68 0.58 15.39
C TYR A 148 -5.83 0.61 16.91
N ASP A 149 -5.77 1.81 17.47
CA ASP A 149 -6.11 2.05 18.87
C ASP A 149 -7.50 2.69 18.98
N VAL A 150 -8.21 2.38 20.07
CA VAL A 150 -9.48 3.06 20.40
C VAL A 150 -9.18 4.18 21.38
N LEU A 151 -9.57 5.40 21.05
CA LEU A 151 -9.44 6.58 21.90
C LEU A 151 -10.82 7.10 22.30
N TYR A 152 -10.91 7.69 23.49
CA TYR A 152 -12.09 8.44 23.92
C TYR A 152 -11.66 9.73 24.62
N ASP A 153 -12.60 10.38 25.31
CA ASP A 153 -12.43 11.73 25.89
C ASP A 153 -11.18 11.84 26.78
N ASP A 154 -10.98 10.90 27.70
CA ASP A 154 -9.83 10.92 28.62
C ASP A 154 -8.49 10.91 27.86
N GLU A 155 -8.35 10.02 26.87
CA GLU A 155 -7.12 9.93 26.08
C GLU A 155 -6.88 11.17 25.20
N ILE A 156 -7.95 11.82 24.72
CA ILE A 156 -7.84 13.06 23.95
C ILE A 156 -7.39 14.22 24.86
N LEU A 157 -7.97 14.31 26.06
CA LEU A 157 -7.61 15.33 27.06
C LEU A 157 -6.16 15.18 27.52
N ASP A 158 -5.62 13.96 27.50
CA ASP A 158 -4.22 13.65 27.77
C ASP A 158 -3.28 13.85 26.55
N GLU A 159 -3.74 14.55 25.50
CA GLU A 159 -2.98 14.88 24.28
C GLU A 159 -2.50 13.65 23.48
N ARG A 160 -3.03 12.44 23.73
CA ARG A 160 -2.59 11.21 23.05
C ARG A 160 -2.87 11.20 21.56
N LEU A 161 -3.78 12.05 21.08
CA LEU A 161 -4.12 12.16 19.66
C LEU A 161 -2.90 12.53 18.79
N LEU A 162 -1.92 13.26 19.33
CA LEU A 162 -0.70 13.67 18.63
C LEU A 162 0.18 12.48 18.20
N LEU A 163 -0.07 11.28 18.73
CA LEU A 163 0.68 10.06 18.42
C LEU A 163 0.17 9.33 17.16
N TYR A 164 -0.91 9.81 16.55
CA TYR A 164 -1.59 9.13 15.44
C TYR A 164 -1.55 9.97 14.16
N ASP A 165 -1.38 9.29 13.03
CA ASP A 165 -1.39 9.91 11.72
C ASP A 165 -2.83 10.07 11.21
N TRP A 166 -3.73 9.15 11.59
CA TRP A 166 -5.12 9.09 11.13
C TRP A 166 -6.08 8.87 12.30
N LEU A 167 -7.19 9.61 12.30
CA LEU A 167 -8.28 9.45 13.26
C LEU A 167 -9.59 9.20 12.51
N HIS A 168 -10.25 8.09 12.81
CA HIS A 168 -11.64 7.88 12.42
C HIS A 168 -12.58 8.47 13.47
N LEU A 169 -13.62 9.16 13.00
CA LEU A 169 -14.69 9.76 13.79
C LEU A 169 -16.01 9.39 13.14
N HIS A 170 -17.04 9.11 13.93
CA HIS A 170 -18.37 8.93 13.39
C HIS A 170 -19.08 10.29 13.33
N HIS A 171 -19.87 10.51 12.27
CA HIS A 171 -20.58 11.79 12.13
C HIS A 171 -21.56 12.00 13.30
N GLU A 172 -22.13 10.93 13.86
CA GLU A 172 -23.03 10.99 15.01
C GLU A 172 -22.40 11.59 16.28
N ASP A 173 -21.08 11.47 16.45
CA ASP A 173 -20.35 11.97 17.63
C ASP A 173 -20.49 13.50 17.77
N PHE A 174 -20.72 14.21 16.67
CA PHE A 174 -20.85 15.67 16.62
C PHE A 174 -22.30 16.16 16.66
N THR A 175 -23.29 15.27 16.62
CA THR A 175 -24.71 15.66 16.45
C THR A 175 -25.51 15.76 17.76
N GLY A 176 -24.86 15.59 18.91
CA GLY A 176 -25.49 15.80 20.22
C GLY A 176 -26.74 14.94 20.43
N GLN A 177 -26.75 13.68 19.99
CA GLN A 177 -27.93 12.82 20.07
C GLN A 177 -28.44 12.66 21.52
N TYR A 178 -27.55 12.75 22.51
CA TYR A 178 -27.91 12.78 23.93
C TYR A 178 -28.81 13.97 24.33
N GLY A 179 -28.74 15.09 23.60
CA GLY A 179 -29.60 16.26 23.84
C GLY A 179 -31.07 16.04 23.46
N ARG A 180 -31.37 15.11 22.54
CA ARG A 180 -32.77 14.83 22.12
C ARG A 180 -33.59 14.16 23.22
N PHE A 181 -32.95 13.37 24.08
CA PHE A 181 -33.62 12.70 25.20
C PHE A 181 -33.73 13.60 26.45
N TYR A 182 -32.86 14.60 26.62
CA TYR A 182 -32.94 15.52 27.76
C TYR A 182 -34.13 16.50 27.66
N ALA A 183 -34.53 16.86 26.43
CA ALA A 183 -35.64 17.77 26.20
C ALA A 183 -37.02 17.13 26.49
N SER A 184 -37.14 15.80 26.50
CA SER A 184 -38.39 15.08 26.76
C SER A 184 -38.65 14.78 28.24
N TYR A 185 -37.73 15.14 29.13
CA TYR A 185 -37.85 14.98 30.59
C TYR A 185 -38.07 16.29 31.36
N ARG A 186 -38.48 17.38 30.70
CA ARG A 186 -38.93 18.62 31.35
C ARG A 186 -40.44 18.79 31.28
#